data_AF-A0A958JSY5-F1
#
_entry.id   AF-A0A958JSY5-F1
#
_cell.length_a   1.000
_cell.length_b   1.000
_cell.length_c   1.000
_cell.angle_alpha   90.00
_cell.angle_beta   90.00
_cell.angle_gamma   90.00
#
_symmetry.space_group_name_H-M   'P 1'
#
loop_
_entity.id
_entity.type
_entity.pdbx_description
1 polymer ?
#
loop_
_entity_poly.entity_id
_entity_poly.type
_entity_poly.pdbx_seq_one_letter_code
_entity_poly.pdbx_strand_id
1 'polypeptide(L)'
;MAFVTGALCALALAFLYYTFVAPARSFPKLDNGAYLGVIQWESSRGEELPSSVYFQRKGTQFNLLVPNVVPGVDEGSFSGSFVPFEDSDDLFMPIQIQTRGGHFLFFGDGESSSQRGSGEVIELQTGKLGTWVFEPLPDDVLGPSGASSMGSSGTESEGEGFDERSTTLLLSLLLEEQYVSSRLEENQIGMQKFSAEIDDLEEKLTEVDKLKAEGQERVRGAEESLAALKTEKESLLAELGKLAEQLQLARKVTKYGEVLRLSRQAQLLEESLFLADKEFLNLTIPEEGIGTIPEEEYGYEAP
;
A
#
# COMPACT_ATOMS: atom_id res chain seq x y z
N MET A 1 37.84 0.58 48.75
CA MET A 1 36.64 -0.29 48.86
C MET A 1 35.94 -0.46 47.51
N ALA A 2 35.47 0.60 46.84
CA ALA A 2 34.75 0.49 45.56
C ALA A 2 35.48 -0.30 44.45
N PHE A 3 36.81 -0.16 44.33
CA PHE A 3 37.59 -0.90 43.34
C PHE A 3 37.61 -2.42 43.58
N VAL A 4 37.70 -2.85 44.85
CA VAL A 4 37.74 -4.27 45.22
C VAL A 4 36.37 -4.91 45.05
N THR A 5 35.31 -4.19 45.41
CA THR A 5 33.92 -4.63 45.18
C THR A 5 33.60 -4.72 43.69
N GLY A 6 34.09 -3.76 42.88
CA GLY A 6 33.97 -3.80 41.42
C GLY A 6 34.72 -4.98 40.80
N ALA A 7 35.95 -5.23 41.24
CA ALA A 7 36.75 -6.37 40.78
C ALA A 7 36.11 -7.72 41.14
N LEU A 8 35.61 -7.87 42.37
CA LEU A 8 34.90 -9.08 42.79
C LEU A 8 33.58 -9.28 42.03
N CYS A 9 32.84 -8.21 41.75
CA CYS A 9 31.61 -8.29 40.96
C CYS A 9 31.90 -8.67 39.51
N ALA A 10 32.95 -8.11 38.89
CA ALA A 10 33.40 -8.50 37.55
C ALA A 10 33.87 -9.95 37.50
N LEU A 11 34.56 -10.43 38.53
CA LEU A 11 35.03 -11.82 38.63
C LEU A 11 33.86 -12.79 38.84
N ALA A 12 32.86 -12.40 39.65
CA ALA A 12 31.63 -13.17 39.82
C ALA A 12 30.79 -13.21 38.53
N LEU A 13 30.68 -12.10 37.80
CA LEU A 13 30.01 -12.06 36.51
C LEU A 13 30.75 -12.87 35.44
N ALA A 14 32.08 -12.81 35.41
CA ALA A 14 32.89 -13.66 34.55
C ALA A 14 32.70 -15.15 34.90
N PHE A 15 32.70 -15.49 36.19
CA PHE A 15 32.44 -16.85 36.64
C PHE A 15 31.04 -17.33 36.24
N LEU A 16 29.99 -16.51 36.42
CA LEU A 16 28.63 -16.83 35.99
C LEU A 16 28.52 -16.98 34.47
N TYR A 17 29.19 -16.12 33.71
CA TYR A 17 29.26 -16.23 32.25
C TYR A 17 29.92 -17.54 31.82
N TYR A 18 31.07 -17.88 32.38
CA TYR A 18 31.80 -19.11 32.04
C TYR A 18 31.10 -20.39 32.51
N THR A 19 30.38 -20.35 33.63
CA THR A 19 29.71 -21.55 34.17
C THR A 19 28.32 -21.80 33.62
N PHE A 20 27.56 -20.75 33.26
CA PHE A 20 26.17 -20.91 32.80
C PHE A 20 25.96 -20.55 31.33
N VAL A 21 26.69 -19.57 30.80
CA VAL A 21 26.47 -19.05 29.43
C VAL A 21 27.39 -19.72 28.43
N ALA A 22 28.66 -19.95 28.77
CA ALA A 22 29.64 -20.53 27.86
C ALA A 22 29.35 -22.00 27.44
N PRO A 23 28.83 -22.89 28.31
CA PRO A 23 28.42 -24.23 27.89
C PRO A 23 27.18 -24.22 26.99
N ALA A 24 26.32 -23.22 27.13
CA ALA A 24 25.16 -23.02 26.24
C ALA A 24 25.53 -22.32 24.92
N ARG A 25 26.79 -21.90 24.77
CA ARG A 25 27.34 -21.16 23.63
C ARG A 25 28.67 -21.76 23.16
N SER A 26 28.73 -23.09 23.15
CA SER A 26 29.87 -23.86 22.66
C SER A 26 29.62 -24.37 21.25
N PHE A 27 30.67 -24.60 20.47
CA PHE A 27 30.57 -25.28 19.18
C PHE A 27 30.54 -26.81 19.39
N PRO A 28 29.68 -27.56 18.69
CA PRO A 28 29.59 -29.00 18.92
C PRO A 28 30.78 -29.74 18.32
N LYS A 29 31.15 -30.88 18.90
CA LYS A 29 32.11 -31.78 18.28
C LYS A 29 31.49 -32.46 17.05
N LEU A 30 32.12 -32.19 15.91
CA LEU A 30 31.85 -32.84 14.62
C LEU A 30 32.90 -33.92 14.34
N ASP A 31 32.57 -35.02 13.69
CA ASP A 31 33.60 -35.98 13.29
C ASP A 31 34.59 -35.39 12.26
N ASN A 32 35.70 -36.10 12.00
CA ASN A 32 36.59 -35.70 10.91
C ASN A 32 35.87 -35.90 9.58
N GLY A 33 35.95 -34.91 8.70
CA GLY A 33 35.22 -34.94 7.44
C GLY A 33 34.92 -33.54 6.92
N ALA A 34 34.16 -33.48 5.84
CA ALA A 34 33.71 -32.24 5.24
C ALA A 34 32.20 -32.08 5.38
N TYR A 35 31.77 -30.84 5.60
CA TYR A 35 30.42 -30.48 5.96
C TYR A 35 29.99 -29.25 5.17
N LEU A 36 28.74 -29.27 4.73
CA LEU A 36 28.07 -28.17 4.08
C LEU A 36 27.10 -27.56 5.08
N GLY A 37 27.32 -26.30 5.40
CA GLY A 37 26.50 -25.52 6.29
C GLY A 37 25.54 -24.63 5.51
N VAL A 38 24.27 -24.67 5.89
CA VAL A 38 23.27 -23.71 5.43
C VAL A 38 22.99 -22.74 6.56
N ILE A 39 23.00 -21.44 6.26
CA ILE A 39 22.71 -20.37 7.22
C ILE A 39 21.37 -19.73 6.86
N GLN A 40 20.44 -19.70 7.82
CA GLN A 40 19.16 -19.03 7.72
C GLN A 40 19.14 -17.80 8.63
N TRP A 41 19.01 -16.62 8.03
CA TRP A 41 18.97 -15.35 8.75
C TRP A 41 17.54 -14.94 9.09
N GLU A 42 17.29 -14.42 10.29
CA GLU A 42 15.93 -13.98 10.71
C GLU A 42 15.40 -12.79 9.90
N SER A 43 16.28 -11.97 9.32
CA SER A 43 15.91 -10.84 8.47
C SER A 43 16.95 -10.62 7.37
N SER A 44 16.69 -11.21 6.20
CA SER A 44 17.52 -11.10 4.99
C SER A 44 17.16 -9.92 4.08
N ARG A 45 16.22 -9.04 4.47
CA ARG A 45 15.80 -7.93 3.61
C ARG A 45 16.95 -6.94 3.38
N GLY A 46 17.58 -7.05 2.21
CA GLY A 46 18.45 -6.03 1.62
C GLY A 46 19.93 -6.09 1.99
N GLU A 47 20.42 -7.13 2.66
CA GLU A 47 21.85 -7.29 2.97
C GLU A 47 22.40 -8.61 2.45
N GLU A 48 23.59 -8.56 1.85
CA GLU A 48 24.33 -9.69 1.27
C GLU A 48 25.03 -10.50 2.37
N LEU A 49 24.25 -11.20 3.21
CA LEU A 49 24.80 -12.14 4.18
C LEU A 49 25.02 -13.52 3.57
N PRO A 50 26.05 -14.27 4.02
CA PRO A 50 26.32 -15.60 3.49
C PRO A 50 25.18 -16.55 3.86
N SER A 51 24.64 -17.25 2.86
CA SER A 51 23.59 -18.27 3.04
C SER A 51 24.14 -19.69 3.16
N SER A 52 25.40 -19.89 2.80
CA SER A 52 26.08 -21.17 2.91
C SER A 52 27.50 -20.99 3.46
N VAL A 53 28.04 -22.05 4.03
CA VAL A 53 29.39 -22.11 4.58
C VAL A 53 29.90 -23.54 4.43
N TYR A 54 31.13 -23.72 4.00
CA TYR A 54 31.76 -25.03 3.99
C TYR A 54 32.70 -25.16 5.17
N PHE A 55 32.70 -26.34 5.78
CA PHE A 55 33.50 -26.64 6.95
C PHE A 55 34.18 -27.99 6.77
N GLN A 56 35.49 -28.05 6.96
CA GLN A 56 36.29 -29.26 6.90
C GLN A 56 37.06 -29.42 8.20
N ARG A 57 36.93 -30.58 8.86
CA ARG A 57 37.66 -30.92 10.08
C ARG A 57 38.71 -32.00 9.80
N LYS A 58 39.94 -31.75 10.23
CA LYS A 58 41.07 -32.70 10.20
C LYS A 58 41.74 -32.76 11.57
N GLY A 59 41.28 -33.67 12.41
CA GLY A 59 41.78 -33.83 13.78
C GLY A 59 41.32 -32.69 14.70
N THR A 60 42.25 -31.87 15.16
CA THR A 60 41.97 -30.64 15.92
C THR A 60 41.92 -29.40 15.04
N GLN A 61 42.32 -29.52 13.77
CA GLN A 61 42.32 -28.41 12.81
C GLN A 61 41.00 -28.36 12.04
N PHE A 62 40.61 -27.16 11.66
CA PHE A 62 39.49 -26.94 10.76
C PHE A 62 39.82 -25.90 9.70
N ASN A 63 39.24 -26.09 8.52
CA ASN A 63 39.18 -25.13 7.44
C ASN A 63 37.73 -24.77 7.21
N LEU A 64 37.43 -23.48 7.16
CA LEU A 64 36.10 -22.99 6.91
C LEU A 64 36.15 -22.00 5.74
N LEU A 65 35.27 -22.21 4.78
CA LEU A 65 35.13 -21.39 3.59
C LEU A 65 33.76 -20.73 3.62
N VAL A 66 33.73 -19.40 3.68
CA VAL A 66 32.50 -18.63 3.59
C VAL A 66 32.39 -18.07 2.16
N PRO A 67 31.53 -18.63 1.30
CA PRO A 67 31.29 -18.09 -0.04
C PRO A 67 30.58 -16.72 0.05
N ASN A 68 30.99 -15.81 -0.84
CA ASN A 68 30.32 -14.55 -1.19
C ASN A 68 29.70 -13.76 -0.03
N VAL A 69 30.50 -12.89 0.60
CA VAL A 69 29.93 -11.78 1.40
C VAL A 69 29.64 -10.56 0.51
N VAL A 70 30.28 -10.42 -0.66
CA VAL A 70 30.07 -9.32 -1.63
C VAL A 70 30.58 -9.76 -3.02
N PRO A 71 29.90 -9.47 -4.16
CA PRO A 71 30.46 -9.70 -5.49
C PRO A 71 31.74 -8.87 -5.70
N GLY A 72 32.87 -9.54 -5.94
CA GLY A 72 34.18 -8.93 -6.18
C GLY A 72 35.17 -8.99 -5.02
N VAL A 73 34.84 -9.71 -3.93
CA VAL A 73 35.77 -9.98 -2.82
C VAL A 73 36.13 -11.46 -2.83
N ASP A 74 37.43 -11.76 -2.88
CA ASP A 74 37.98 -13.12 -2.85
C ASP A 74 37.37 -13.95 -1.71
N GLU A 75 37.09 -15.21 -2.00
CA GLU A 75 36.60 -16.21 -1.05
C GLU A 75 37.37 -16.14 0.29
N GLY A 76 36.63 -15.97 1.39
CA GLY A 76 37.21 -15.98 2.73
C GLY A 76 37.45 -17.40 3.19
N SER A 77 38.63 -17.96 2.91
CA SER A 77 39.10 -19.20 3.54
C SER A 77 39.76 -18.88 4.88
N PHE A 78 39.26 -19.48 5.95
CA PHE A 78 39.78 -19.36 7.30
C PHE A 78 40.19 -20.73 7.83
N SER A 79 41.43 -20.84 8.28
CA SER A 79 41.94 -22.04 8.94
C SER A 79 42.15 -21.77 10.42
N GLY A 80 41.67 -22.67 11.27
CA GLY A 80 41.79 -22.55 12.73
C GLY A 80 42.07 -23.89 13.40
N SER A 81 42.31 -23.83 14.70
CA SER A 81 42.37 -25.02 15.56
C SER A 81 41.27 -24.93 16.59
N PHE A 82 40.58 -26.04 16.80
CA PHE A 82 39.66 -26.17 17.90
C PHE A 82 40.39 -26.10 19.23
N VAL A 83 39.81 -25.37 20.16
CA VAL A 83 40.22 -25.34 21.56
C VAL A 83 39.11 -26.02 22.36
N PRO A 84 39.38 -27.18 22.99
CA PRO A 84 38.39 -27.87 23.81
C PRO A 84 38.03 -27.02 25.03
N PHE A 85 36.78 -27.12 25.48
CA PHE A 85 36.38 -26.55 26.76
C PHE A 85 37.02 -27.37 27.89
N GLU A 86 37.55 -26.73 28.94
CA GLU A 86 38.51 -27.34 29.90
C GLU A 86 38.01 -28.56 30.69
N ASP A 87 36.76 -29.01 30.54
CA ASP A 87 36.21 -30.18 31.23
C ASP A 87 35.31 -31.08 30.33
N SER A 88 35.28 -30.88 29.01
CA SER A 88 34.43 -31.66 28.11
C SER A 88 35.11 -31.99 26.78
N ASP A 89 35.25 -33.28 26.49
CA ASP A 89 35.82 -33.78 25.22
C ASP A 89 34.90 -33.56 24.01
N ASP A 90 33.67 -33.12 24.22
CA ASP A 90 32.60 -33.06 23.21
C ASP A 90 32.14 -31.64 22.85
N LEU A 91 32.65 -30.62 23.53
CA LEU A 91 32.32 -29.22 23.26
C LEU A 91 33.60 -28.40 23.02
N PHE A 92 33.55 -27.58 21.98
CA PHE A 92 34.61 -26.65 21.62
C PHE A 92 34.22 -25.21 21.91
N MET A 93 35.22 -24.33 22.04
CA MET A 93 34.96 -22.89 22.02
C MET A 93 34.19 -22.49 20.75
N PRO A 94 33.30 -21.48 20.84
CA PRO A 94 32.58 -20.98 19.67
C PRO A 94 33.55 -20.58 18.57
N ILE A 95 33.22 -20.90 17.32
CA ILE A 95 34.06 -20.55 16.18
C ILE A 95 33.84 -19.08 15.87
N GLN A 96 34.93 -18.31 15.90
CA GLN A 96 34.94 -16.90 15.58
C GLN A 96 35.62 -16.69 14.23
N ILE A 97 34.91 -16.05 13.30
CA ILE A 97 35.36 -15.88 11.92
C ILE A 97 35.29 -14.42 11.55
N GLN A 98 36.47 -13.84 11.31
CA GLN A 98 36.56 -12.49 10.80
C GLN A 98 36.88 -12.54 9.30
N THR A 99 35.92 -12.10 8.48
CA THR A 99 36.13 -11.91 7.04
C THR A 99 36.31 -10.42 6.74
N ARG A 100 36.65 -10.07 5.50
CA ARG A 100 36.71 -8.66 5.07
C ARG A 100 35.34 -7.96 5.11
N GLY A 101 34.25 -8.72 5.08
CA GLY A 101 32.88 -8.21 5.01
C GLY A 101 32.02 -8.44 6.25
N GLY A 102 32.52 -9.11 7.29
CA GLY A 102 31.71 -9.39 8.48
C GLY A 102 32.47 -10.14 9.57
N HIS A 103 31.88 -10.17 10.76
CA HIS A 103 32.44 -10.91 11.89
C HIS A 103 31.39 -11.86 12.46
N PHE A 104 31.60 -13.16 12.28
CA PHE A 104 30.63 -14.20 12.57
C PHE A 104 31.05 -15.01 13.80
N LEU A 105 30.10 -15.26 14.70
CA LEU A 105 30.24 -16.15 15.83
C LEU A 105 29.29 -17.33 15.66
N PHE A 106 29.82 -18.55 15.63
CA PHE A 106 29.05 -19.78 15.53
C PHE A 106 28.96 -20.46 16.89
N PHE A 107 27.73 -20.69 17.32
CA PHE A 107 27.34 -21.39 18.54
C PHE A 107 26.60 -22.67 18.16
N GLY A 108 26.85 -23.76 18.86
CA GLY A 108 26.13 -25.01 18.70
C GLY A 108 25.00 -25.17 19.69
N ASP A 109 23.93 -25.81 19.23
CA ASP A 109 22.93 -26.38 20.12
C ASP A 109 23.49 -27.70 20.63
N GLY A 110 23.67 -27.83 21.94
CA GLY A 110 24.49 -28.87 22.61
C GLY A 110 24.13 -30.36 22.41
N GLU A 111 23.32 -30.69 21.39
CA GLU A 111 23.05 -32.06 20.95
C GLU A 111 23.62 -32.27 19.54
N SER A 112 24.90 -32.66 19.44
CA SER A 112 25.40 -33.21 18.18
C SER A 112 25.10 -34.70 18.12
N SER A 113 24.32 -35.09 17.12
CA SER A 113 24.50 -36.42 16.55
C SER A 113 25.85 -36.41 15.83
N SER A 114 26.63 -37.49 15.89
CA SER A 114 28.00 -37.58 15.34
C SER A 114 28.15 -37.13 13.87
N GLN A 115 27.04 -37.00 13.14
CA GLN A 115 27.02 -36.64 11.72
C GLN A 115 26.40 -35.29 11.40
N ARG A 116 25.61 -34.67 12.29
CA ARG A 116 24.92 -33.39 12.02
C ARG A 116 25.07 -32.44 13.21
N GLY A 117 25.44 -31.21 12.90
CA GLY A 117 25.47 -30.12 13.87
C GLY A 117 24.47 -29.05 13.49
N SER A 118 23.88 -28.40 14.49
CA SER A 118 23.09 -27.18 14.31
C SER A 118 23.39 -26.18 15.40
N GLY A 119 23.04 -24.93 15.17
CA GLY A 119 23.03 -23.93 16.20
C GLY A 119 22.80 -22.52 15.68
N GLU A 120 23.26 -21.54 16.44
CA GLU A 120 23.06 -20.12 16.17
C GLU A 120 24.32 -19.48 15.58
N VAL A 121 24.15 -18.55 14.65
CA VAL A 121 25.22 -17.68 14.14
C VAL A 121 24.84 -16.23 14.37
N ILE A 122 25.81 -15.45 14.84
CA ILE A 122 25.64 -14.02 15.06
C ILE A 122 26.65 -13.27 14.21
N GLU A 123 26.16 -12.32 13.43
CA GLU A 123 27.02 -11.35 12.75
C GLU A 123 27.16 -10.11 13.66
N LEU A 124 28.38 -9.85 14.14
CA LEU A 124 28.65 -8.89 15.20
C LEU A 124 28.60 -7.43 14.74
N GLN A 125 28.74 -7.13 13.44
CA GLN A 125 28.74 -5.74 12.96
C GLN A 125 27.32 -5.19 12.82
N THR A 126 26.40 -6.01 12.33
CA THR A 126 24.98 -5.75 12.10
C THR A 126 24.12 -6.20 13.28
N GLY A 127 24.65 -7.08 14.13
CA GLY A 127 23.91 -7.67 15.26
C GLY A 127 22.84 -8.67 14.84
N LYS A 128 22.91 -9.18 13.61
CA LYS A 128 21.91 -10.10 13.07
C LYS A 128 22.12 -11.52 13.59
N LEU A 129 20.99 -12.15 13.87
CA LEU A 129 20.90 -13.52 14.32
C LEU A 129 20.48 -14.40 13.15
N GLY A 130 21.11 -15.55 13.06
CA GLY A 130 20.74 -16.62 12.14
C GLY A 130 20.91 -17.98 12.81
N THR A 131 20.37 -19.00 12.17
CA THR A 131 20.58 -20.39 12.53
C THR A 131 21.40 -21.07 11.45
N TRP A 132 22.22 -22.03 11.84
CA TRP A 132 23.02 -22.82 10.91
C TRP A 132 22.77 -24.31 11.12
N VAL A 133 22.89 -25.07 10.04
CA VAL A 133 22.83 -26.53 10.04
C VAL A 133 23.94 -27.07 9.16
N PHE A 134 24.80 -27.91 9.71
CA PHE A 134 25.86 -28.64 9.00
C PHE A 134 25.40 -30.06 8.63
N GLU A 135 25.47 -30.37 7.34
CA GLU A 135 25.27 -31.71 6.81
C GLU A 135 26.60 -32.27 6.28
N PRO A 136 26.91 -33.56 6.54
CA PRO A 136 28.15 -34.17 6.06
C PRO A 136 28.07 -34.35 4.54
N LEU A 137 29.13 -33.98 3.82
CA LEU A 137 29.21 -34.30 2.41
C LEU A 137 29.50 -35.80 2.25
N PRO A 138 28.85 -36.48 1.29
CA PRO A 138 29.18 -37.86 0.98
C PRO A 138 30.62 -37.96 0.49
N ASP A 139 31.34 -38.99 0.94
CA ASP A 139 32.74 -39.26 0.59
C ASP A 139 32.97 -39.33 -0.94
N ASP A 140 31.93 -39.71 -1.69
CA ASP A 140 31.94 -39.78 -3.17
C ASP A 140 32.16 -38.41 -3.84
N VAL A 141 31.83 -37.30 -3.16
CA VAL A 141 31.99 -35.92 -3.68
C VAL A 141 33.42 -35.40 -3.45
N LEU A 142 34.13 -35.94 -2.45
CA LEU A 142 35.46 -35.48 -2.05
C LEU A 142 36.60 -36.31 -2.64
N GLY A 143 36.27 -37.39 -3.36
CA GLY A 143 37.24 -38.33 -3.91
C GLY A 143 37.87 -39.23 -2.84
N PRO A 144 38.62 -40.27 -3.25
CA PRO A 144 39.09 -41.36 -2.38
C PRO A 144 40.09 -40.95 -1.27
N SER A 145 40.50 -39.68 -1.20
CA SER A 145 41.41 -39.13 -0.19
C SER A 145 40.70 -38.47 1.00
N GLY A 146 39.37 -38.29 0.96
CA GLY A 146 38.61 -37.60 2.02
C GLY A 146 38.41 -38.39 3.31
N ALA A 147 38.37 -39.74 3.24
CA ALA A 147 37.93 -40.55 4.38
C ALA A 147 38.90 -41.65 4.85
N SER A 148 39.98 -41.98 4.12
CA SER A 148 40.86 -43.09 4.54
C SER A 148 42.25 -43.12 3.89
N SER A 149 43.21 -42.38 4.44
CA SER A 149 44.64 -42.73 4.25
C SER A 149 45.51 -42.42 5.47
N MET A 150 45.08 -42.80 6.67
CA MET A 150 46.03 -43.06 7.75
C MET A 150 46.61 -44.47 7.58
N GLY A 151 47.68 -44.55 6.81
CA GLY A 151 48.43 -45.78 6.58
C GLY A 151 49.87 -45.51 6.16
N SER A 152 50.69 -45.04 7.10
CA SER A 152 52.15 -45.25 7.16
C SER A 152 53.08 -44.62 6.12
N SER A 153 54.13 -44.03 6.70
CA SER A 153 55.50 -43.78 6.17
C SER A 153 55.70 -42.62 5.20
N GLY A 154 56.64 -41.77 5.61
CA GLY A 154 56.96 -40.51 4.99
C GLY A 154 57.55 -40.62 3.59
N THR A 155 57.21 -39.59 2.82
CA THR A 155 58.08 -38.98 1.81
C THR A 155 57.48 -37.61 1.53
N GLU A 156 58.24 -36.55 1.82
CA GLU A 156 57.98 -35.22 1.26
C GLU A 156 57.98 -35.36 -0.27
N SER A 157 56.87 -35.04 -0.93
CA SER A 157 56.81 -35.00 -2.40
C SER A 157 55.63 -34.15 -2.86
N GLU A 158 55.86 -32.83 -2.95
CA GLU A 158 55.42 -31.79 -3.91
C GLU A 158 54.12 -31.93 -4.75
N GLY A 159 53.20 -32.86 -4.49
CA GLY A 159 52.00 -33.13 -5.29
C GLY A 159 50.66 -32.79 -4.60
N GLU A 160 50.64 -32.55 -3.29
CA GLU A 160 49.38 -32.37 -2.51
C GLU A 160 48.63 -31.06 -2.85
N GLY A 161 49.34 -30.04 -3.35
CA GLY A 161 48.73 -28.72 -3.59
C GLY A 161 47.79 -28.65 -4.80
N PHE A 162 47.84 -29.62 -5.74
CA PHE A 162 46.95 -29.63 -6.90
C PHE A 162 45.59 -30.27 -6.60
N ASP A 163 45.58 -31.31 -5.75
CA ASP A 163 44.36 -31.99 -5.32
C ASP A 163 43.57 -31.18 -4.28
N GLU A 164 44.24 -30.47 -3.37
CA GLU A 164 43.55 -29.53 -2.47
C GLU A 164 42.97 -28.33 -3.23
N ARG A 165 43.64 -27.84 -4.29
CA ARG A 165 43.12 -26.76 -5.13
C ARG A 165 41.98 -27.19 -6.04
N SER A 166 42.02 -28.41 -6.57
CA SER A 166 40.94 -28.93 -7.42
C SER A 166 39.70 -29.26 -6.60
N THR A 167 39.86 -29.81 -5.39
CA THR A 167 38.74 -30.06 -4.46
C THR A 167 38.14 -28.75 -3.96
N THR A 168 38.94 -27.75 -3.60
CA THR A 168 38.42 -26.43 -3.22
C THR A 168 37.69 -25.72 -4.37
N LEU A 169 38.19 -25.82 -5.62
CA LEU A 169 37.49 -25.30 -6.80
C LEU A 169 36.20 -26.05 -7.11
N LEU A 170 36.18 -27.38 -6.97
CA LEU A 170 34.96 -28.17 -7.15
C LEU A 170 33.90 -27.75 -6.13
N LEU A 171 34.35 -27.49 -4.90
CA LEU A 171 33.49 -27.15 -3.80
C LEU A 171 32.98 -25.70 -3.89
N SER A 172 33.81 -24.77 -4.38
CA SER A 172 33.35 -23.41 -4.69
C SER A 172 32.35 -23.40 -5.84
N LEU A 173 32.56 -24.20 -6.88
CA LEU A 173 31.60 -24.38 -7.97
C LEU A 173 30.26 -24.95 -7.49
N LEU A 174 30.29 -25.94 -6.59
CA LEU A 174 29.07 -26.54 -6.03
C LEU A 174 28.32 -25.55 -5.14
N LEU A 175 29.04 -24.75 -4.35
CA LEU A 175 28.46 -23.67 -3.56
C LEU A 175 27.85 -22.58 -4.45
N GLU A 176 28.51 -22.22 -5.55
CA GLU A 176 28.01 -21.25 -6.52
C GLU A 176 26.76 -21.78 -7.24
N GLU A 177 26.75 -23.05 -7.65
CA GLU A 177 25.58 -23.70 -8.26
C GLU A 177 24.38 -23.68 -7.30
N GLN A 178 24.61 -24.06 -6.04
CA GLN A 178 23.55 -24.05 -5.03
C GLN A 178 23.05 -22.62 -4.74
N TYR A 179 23.95 -21.65 -4.64
CA TYR A 179 23.59 -20.25 -4.45
C TYR A 179 22.73 -19.71 -5.60
N VAL A 180 23.13 -20.00 -6.85
CA VAL A 180 22.37 -19.60 -8.04
C VAL A 180 21.02 -20.29 -8.09
N SER A 181 20.95 -21.58 -7.75
CA SER A 181 19.70 -22.35 -7.72
C SER A 181 18.74 -21.80 -6.67
N SER A 182 19.20 -21.57 -5.44
CA SER A 182 18.35 -20.98 -4.38
C SER A 182 17.87 -19.57 -4.75
N ARG A 183 18.72 -18.75 -5.37
CA ARG A 183 18.33 -17.41 -5.83
C ARG A 183 17.33 -17.47 -6.98
N LEU A 184 17.41 -18.47 -7.84
CA LEU A 184 16.44 -18.70 -8.91
C LEU A 184 15.08 -19.10 -8.33
N GLU A 185 15.05 -20.00 -7.36
CA GLU A 185 13.83 -20.41 -6.66
C GLU A 185 13.18 -19.23 -5.92
N GLU A 186 13.96 -18.44 -5.18
CA GLU A 186 13.47 -17.25 -4.49
C GLU A 186 12.87 -16.24 -5.48
N ASN A 187 13.55 -15.99 -6.60
CA ASN A 187 13.04 -15.13 -7.66
C ASN A 187 11.77 -15.69 -8.31
N GLN A 188 11.67 -17.01 -8.49
CA GLN A 188 10.48 -17.65 -9.07
C GLN A 188 9.28 -17.53 -8.13
N ILE A 189 9.47 -17.74 -6.82
CA ILE A 189 8.45 -17.50 -5.79
C ILE A 189 8.04 -16.02 -5.77
N GLY A 190 9.03 -15.11 -5.85
CA GLY A 190 8.80 -13.67 -5.96
C GLY A 190 7.94 -13.31 -7.17
N MET A 191 8.26 -13.86 -8.35
CA MET A 191 7.49 -13.65 -9.58
C MET A 191 6.06 -14.21 -9.49
N GLN A 192 5.86 -15.38 -8.87
CA GLN A 192 4.53 -15.92 -8.64
C GLN A 192 3.69 -15.02 -7.73
N LYS A 193 4.31 -14.47 -6.68
CA LYS A 193 3.63 -13.52 -5.79
C LYS A 193 3.27 -12.22 -6.50
N PHE A 194 4.17 -11.68 -7.33
CA PHE A 194 3.86 -10.50 -8.16
C PHE A 194 2.78 -10.78 -9.19
N SER A 195 2.75 -11.97 -9.80
CA SER A 195 1.68 -12.37 -10.72
C SER A 195 0.32 -12.38 -10.01
N ALA A 196 0.25 -12.96 -8.81
CA ALA A 196 -0.99 -12.98 -8.03
C ALA A 196 -1.45 -11.58 -7.61
N GLU A 197 -0.51 -10.66 -7.32
CA GLU A 197 -0.84 -9.26 -7.02
C GLU A 197 -1.31 -8.49 -8.27
N ILE A 198 -0.77 -8.80 -9.45
CA ILE A 198 -1.26 -8.25 -10.72
C ILE A 198 -2.69 -8.71 -10.99
N ASP A 199 -2.99 -10.00 -10.80
CA ASP A 199 -4.34 -10.55 -11.00
C ASP A 199 -5.37 -9.89 -10.05
N ASP A 200 -5.01 -9.66 -8.78
CA ASP A 200 -5.86 -8.95 -7.81
C ASP A 200 -6.08 -7.47 -8.19
N LEU A 201 -5.05 -6.81 -8.76
CA LEU A 201 -5.18 -5.45 -9.27
C LEU A 201 -6.05 -5.37 -10.53
N GLU A 202 -5.95 -6.36 -11.42
CA GLU A 202 -6.83 -6.47 -12.60
C GLU A 202 -8.29 -6.66 -12.18
N GLU A 203 -8.57 -7.52 -11.17
CA GLU A 203 -9.92 -7.70 -10.63
C GLU A 203 -10.49 -6.37 -10.09
N LYS A 204 -9.72 -5.64 -9.28
CA LYS A 204 -10.13 -4.33 -8.77
C LYS A 204 -10.37 -3.31 -9.88
N LEU A 205 -9.59 -3.35 -10.97
CA LEU A 205 -9.81 -2.48 -12.12
C LEU A 205 -11.17 -2.75 -12.77
N THR A 206 -11.55 -4.02 -12.92
CA THR A 206 -12.86 -4.38 -13.49
C THR A 206 -14.02 -3.92 -12.61
N GLU A 207 -13.86 -3.91 -11.29
CA GLU A 207 -14.85 -3.37 -10.36
C GLU A 207 -15.02 -1.85 -10.53
N VAL A 208 -13.91 -1.12 -10.72
CA VAL A 208 -13.94 0.32 -10.98
C VAL A 208 -14.64 0.63 -12.30
N ASP A 209 -14.39 -0.15 -13.36
CA ASP A 209 -15.07 0.03 -14.65
C ASP A 209 -16.59 -0.22 -14.53
N LYS A 210 -17.00 -1.20 -13.73
CA LYS A 210 -18.41 -1.46 -13.43
C LYS A 210 -19.05 -0.28 -12.68
N LEU A 211 -18.38 0.25 -11.67
CA LEU A 211 -18.85 1.44 -10.93
C LEU A 211 -18.95 2.68 -11.82
N LYS A 212 -18.01 2.84 -12.76
CA LYS A 212 -18.04 3.92 -13.75
C LYS A 212 -19.23 3.79 -14.69
N ALA A 213 -19.54 2.57 -15.16
CA ALA A 213 -20.71 2.32 -15.99
C ALA A 213 -22.02 2.63 -15.23
N GLU A 214 -22.13 2.20 -13.97
CA GLU A 214 -23.29 2.52 -13.12
C GLU A 214 -23.42 4.03 -12.86
N GLY A 215 -22.29 4.72 -12.62
CA GLY A 215 -22.25 6.17 -12.48
C GLY A 215 -22.74 6.90 -13.73
N GLN A 216 -22.30 6.45 -14.92
CA GLN A 216 -22.76 7.02 -16.19
C GLN A 216 -24.26 6.79 -16.42
N GLU A 217 -24.79 5.63 -16.06
CA GLU A 217 -26.21 5.34 -16.18
C GLU A 217 -27.05 6.25 -15.25
N ARG A 218 -26.61 6.46 -14.02
CA ARG A 218 -27.27 7.39 -13.08
C ARG A 218 -27.22 8.84 -13.58
N VAL A 219 -26.10 9.28 -14.14
CA VAL A 219 -25.99 10.62 -14.74
C VAL A 219 -26.95 10.75 -15.91
N ARG A 220 -27.02 9.75 -16.79
CA ARG A 220 -27.97 9.74 -17.91
C ARG A 220 -29.42 9.82 -17.45
N GLY A 221 -29.79 9.05 -16.42
CA GLY A 221 -31.13 9.11 -15.81
C GLY A 221 -31.43 10.48 -15.18
N ALA A 222 -30.44 11.10 -14.54
CA ALA A 222 -30.58 12.46 -14.01
C ALA A 222 -30.77 13.50 -15.14
N GLU A 223 -30.01 13.40 -16.23
CA GLU A 223 -30.17 14.26 -17.41
C GLU A 223 -31.55 14.13 -18.06
N GLU A 224 -32.06 12.89 -18.20
CA GLU A 224 -33.42 12.63 -18.71
C GLU A 224 -34.49 13.25 -17.80
N SER A 225 -34.36 13.10 -16.47
CA SER A 225 -35.29 13.72 -15.51
C SER A 225 -35.23 15.25 -15.53
N LEU A 226 -34.03 15.83 -15.73
CA LEU A 226 -33.84 17.27 -15.84
C LEU A 226 -34.47 17.80 -17.13
N ALA A 227 -34.33 17.07 -18.24
CA ALA A 227 -34.99 17.41 -19.49
C ALA A 227 -36.53 17.38 -19.34
N ALA A 228 -37.09 16.37 -18.67
CA ALA A 228 -38.52 16.28 -18.39
C ALA A 228 -39.03 17.42 -17.49
N LEU A 229 -38.28 17.77 -16.44
CA LEU A 229 -38.62 18.92 -15.58
C LEU A 229 -38.55 20.25 -16.33
N LYS A 230 -37.61 20.38 -17.29
CA LYS A 230 -37.49 21.59 -18.11
C LYS A 230 -38.70 21.74 -19.03
N THR A 231 -39.15 20.66 -19.67
CA THR A 231 -40.35 20.71 -20.53
C THR A 231 -41.62 20.97 -19.72
N GLU A 232 -41.74 20.39 -18.52
CA GLU A 232 -42.84 20.69 -17.60
C GLU A 232 -42.82 22.14 -17.12
N LYS A 233 -41.65 22.68 -16.81
CA LYS A 233 -41.51 24.11 -16.47
C LYS A 233 -41.94 25.00 -17.63
N GLU A 234 -41.55 24.68 -18.85
CA GLU A 234 -41.93 25.44 -20.05
C GLU A 234 -43.44 25.37 -20.31
N SER A 235 -44.09 24.22 -20.10
CA SER A 235 -45.54 24.10 -20.23
C SER A 235 -46.29 24.92 -19.17
N LEU A 236 -45.86 24.85 -17.90
CA LEU A 236 -46.43 25.64 -16.81
C LEU A 236 -46.26 27.15 -17.03
N LEU A 237 -45.11 27.58 -17.58
CA LEU A 237 -44.90 28.98 -17.94
C LEU A 237 -45.86 29.43 -19.06
N ALA A 238 -46.11 28.57 -20.06
CA ALA A 238 -47.07 28.87 -21.12
C ALA A 238 -48.51 28.95 -20.58
N GLU A 239 -48.89 28.08 -19.63
CA GLU A 239 -50.19 28.16 -18.97
C GLU A 239 -50.33 29.43 -18.12
N LEU A 240 -49.30 29.79 -17.35
CA LEU A 240 -49.26 31.05 -16.60
C LEU A 240 -49.43 32.28 -17.52
N GLY A 241 -48.79 32.26 -18.70
CA GLY A 241 -48.95 33.30 -19.71
C GLY A 241 -50.41 33.44 -20.18
N LYS A 242 -51.06 32.32 -20.52
CA LYS A 242 -52.49 32.31 -20.91
C LYS A 242 -53.39 32.82 -19.78
N LEU A 243 -53.11 32.42 -18.54
CA LEU A 243 -53.88 32.83 -17.38
C LEU A 243 -53.73 34.33 -17.09
N ALA A 244 -52.52 34.87 -17.28
CA ALA A 244 -52.26 36.31 -17.19
C ALA A 244 -53.02 37.11 -18.26
N GLU A 245 -53.07 36.62 -19.50
CA GLU A 245 -53.86 37.23 -20.58
C GLU A 245 -55.37 37.22 -20.25
N GLN A 246 -55.90 36.09 -19.76
CA GLN A 246 -57.29 35.98 -19.34
C GLN A 246 -57.61 36.96 -18.20
N LEU A 247 -56.70 37.12 -17.23
CA LEU A 247 -56.86 38.04 -16.11
C LEU A 247 -56.82 39.51 -16.58
N GLN A 248 -55.96 39.84 -17.54
CA GLN A 248 -55.98 41.16 -18.18
C GLN A 248 -57.27 41.41 -18.94
N LEU A 249 -57.79 40.43 -19.67
CA LEU A 249 -59.06 40.54 -20.39
C LEU A 249 -60.21 40.73 -19.41
N ALA A 250 -60.27 39.94 -18.34
CA ALA A 250 -61.27 40.07 -17.28
C ALA A 250 -61.22 41.45 -16.60
N ARG A 251 -60.02 41.99 -16.35
CA ARG A 251 -59.83 43.37 -15.85
C ARG A 251 -60.33 44.43 -16.84
N LYS A 252 -60.11 44.24 -18.14
CA LYS A 252 -60.65 45.16 -19.17
C LYS A 252 -62.17 45.10 -19.20
N VAL A 253 -62.76 43.91 -19.22
CA VAL A 253 -64.23 43.71 -19.25
C VAL A 253 -64.89 44.30 -18.00
N THR A 254 -64.32 44.12 -16.81
CA THR A 254 -64.84 44.74 -15.58
C THR A 254 -64.79 46.26 -15.65
N LYS A 255 -63.68 46.86 -16.13
CA LYS A 255 -63.62 48.32 -16.35
C LYS A 255 -64.68 48.79 -17.35
N TYR A 256 -64.88 48.09 -18.47
CA TYR A 256 -65.94 48.43 -19.43
C TYR A 256 -67.33 48.30 -18.82
N GLY A 257 -67.58 47.27 -18.01
CA GLY A 257 -68.84 47.09 -17.28
C GLY A 257 -69.11 48.23 -16.28
N GLU A 258 -68.09 48.68 -15.56
CA GLU A 258 -68.20 49.86 -14.67
C GLU A 258 -68.52 51.13 -15.45
N VAL A 259 -67.87 51.37 -16.59
CA VAL A 259 -68.15 52.53 -17.45
C VAL A 259 -69.58 52.48 -18.01
N LEU A 260 -70.05 51.31 -18.47
CA LEU A 260 -71.43 51.12 -18.93
C LEU A 260 -72.45 51.33 -17.81
N ARG A 261 -72.13 50.89 -16.59
CA ARG A 261 -72.99 51.11 -15.43
C ARG A 261 -73.08 52.60 -15.10
N LEU A 262 -71.95 53.31 -15.12
CA LEU A 262 -71.89 54.75 -14.91
C LEU A 262 -72.60 55.51 -16.03
N SER A 263 -72.47 55.10 -17.30
CA SER A 263 -73.16 55.76 -18.42
C SER A 263 -74.67 55.57 -18.34
N ARG A 264 -75.14 54.36 -18.00
CA ARG A 264 -76.57 54.10 -17.81
C ARG A 264 -77.11 54.87 -16.59
N GLN A 265 -76.33 54.98 -15.52
CA GLN A 265 -76.72 55.78 -14.37
C GLN A 265 -76.77 57.29 -14.69
N ALA A 266 -75.86 57.77 -15.55
CA ALA A 266 -75.89 59.14 -16.06
C ALA A 266 -77.12 59.39 -16.97
N GLN A 267 -77.45 58.47 -17.87
CA GLN A 267 -78.66 58.56 -18.70
C GLN A 267 -79.94 58.56 -17.87
N LEU A 268 -80.04 57.71 -16.84
CA LEU A 268 -81.20 57.72 -15.94
C LEU A 268 -81.31 59.04 -15.16
N LEU A 269 -80.17 59.63 -14.77
CA LEU A 269 -80.11 60.96 -14.17
C LEU A 269 -80.57 62.04 -15.15
N GLU A 270 -80.12 61.99 -16.39
CA GLU A 270 -80.51 62.93 -17.45
C GLU A 270 -82.00 62.81 -17.80
N GLU A 271 -82.55 61.60 -17.88
CA GLU A 271 -83.99 61.37 -18.04
C GLU A 271 -84.79 61.89 -16.84
N SER A 272 -84.28 61.69 -15.61
CA SER A 272 -84.93 62.24 -14.41
C SER A 272 -84.89 63.76 -14.35
N LEU A 273 -83.80 64.38 -14.82
CA LEU A 273 -83.66 65.83 -14.94
C LEU A 273 -84.60 66.39 -16.02
N PHE A 274 -84.71 65.71 -17.17
CA PHE A 274 -85.63 66.08 -18.23
C PHE A 274 -87.11 65.96 -17.81
N LEU A 275 -87.45 64.96 -17.01
CA LEU A 275 -88.78 64.82 -16.40
C LEU A 275 -89.06 65.92 -15.36
N ALA A 276 -88.06 66.26 -14.54
CA ALA A 276 -88.16 67.37 -13.58
C ALA A 276 -88.33 68.73 -14.28
N ASP A 277 -87.65 68.95 -15.41
CA ASP A 277 -87.77 70.18 -16.21
C ASP A 277 -89.16 70.28 -16.87
N LYS A 278 -89.73 69.14 -17.30
CA LYS A 278 -91.12 69.09 -17.79
C LYS A 278 -92.16 69.34 -16.70
N GLU A 279 -91.94 68.85 -15.48
CA GLU A 279 -92.80 69.19 -14.34
C GLU A 279 -92.67 70.66 -13.95
N PHE A 280 -91.46 71.25 -14.06
CA PHE A 280 -91.24 72.68 -13.87
C PHE A 280 -91.95 73.52 -14.95
N LEU A 281 -91.91 73.10 -16.22
CA LEU A 281 -92.62 73.77 -17.32
C LEU A 281 -94.15 73.68 -17.20
N ASN A 282 -94.70 72.65 -16.56
CA ASN A 282 -96.13 72.58 -16.25
C ASN A 282 -96.54 73.42 -15.02
N LEU A 283 -95.59 73.89 -14.21
CA LEU A 283 -95.85 74.74 -13.04
C LEU A 283 -95.59 76.23 -13.31
N THR A 284 -95.11 76.61 -14.50
CA THR A 284 -94.65 77.99 -14.77
C THR A 284 -95.34 78.67 -15.96
N ILE A 285 -96.61 78.35 -16.24
CA ILE A 285 -97.45 79.22 -17.10
C ILE A 285 -98.68 79.68 -16.30
N PRO A 286 -98.64 80.85 -15.65
CA PRO A 286 -99.82 81.64 -15.37
C PRO A 286 -100.24 82.43 -16.62
N GLU A 287 -101.54 82.45 -16.89
CA GLU A 287 -102.18 83.39 -17.81
C GLU A 287 -101.94 84.84 -17.38
N GLU A 288 -101.51 85.66 -18.34
CA GLU A 288 -101.92 87.07 -18.59
C GLU A 288 -100.73 87.93 -19.06
N GLY A 289 -100.97 88.72 -20.12
CA GLY A 289 -100.24 89.97 -20.31
C GLY A 289 -99.58 90.15 -21.68
N ILE A 290 -100.36 90.70 -22.61
CA ILE A 290 -99.97 91.21 -23.92
C ILE A 290 -98.88 92.29 -23.78
N GLY A 291 -97.81 92.17 -24.57
CA GLY A 291 -96.78 93.20 -24.72
C GLY A 291 -96.06 93.05 -26.07
N THR A 292 -96.25 94.02 -26.95
CA THR A 292 -95.75 94.10 -28.32
C THR A 292 -94.25 94.36 -28.44
N ILE A 293 -93.55 93.52 -29.23
CA ILE A 293 -92.51 93.73 -30.28
C ILE A 293 -91.53 94.94 -30.14
N PRO A 294 -90.21 94.76 -30.39
CA PRO A 294 -89.69 94.93 -31.76
C PRO A 294 -88.77 93.81 -32.26
N GLU A 295 -88.75 93.70 -33.59
CA GLU A 295 -87.83 92.96 -34.43
C GLU A 295 -86.37 93.36 -34.16
N GLU A 296 -85.45 92.39 -34.15
CA GLU A 296 -84.11 92.61 -34.67
C GLU A 296 -83.51 91.32 -35.22
N GLU A 297 -82.73 91.55 -36.26
CA GLU A 297 -82.29 90.67 -37.34
C GLU A 297 -80.94 89.99 -36.99
N TYR A 298 -80.44 89.17 -37.91
CA TYR A 298 -79.13 88.47 -37.90
C TYR A 298 -79.06 87.17 -37.06
N GLY A 299 -78.56 86.05 -37.56
CA GLY A 299 -77.90 85.73 -38.81
C GLY A 299 -77.38 84.30 -38.70
N TYR A 300 -77.50 83.54 -39.79
CA TYR A 300 -76.89 82.22 -39.97
C TYR A 300 -75.37 82.28 -39.75
N GLU A 301 -74.78 81.22 -39.20
CA GLU A 301 -73.81 80.40 -39.94
C GLU A 301 -73.42 79.11 -39.19
N ALA A 302 -73.46 78.00 -39.93
CA ALA A 302 -72.90 76.69 -39.59
C ALA A 302 -71.41 76.64 -40.03
N PRO A 303 -70.63 75.63 -39.62
CA PRO A 303 -70.74 74.27 -40.19
C PRO A 303 -70.90 73.15 -39.17
#